data_AF-A0A914PA82-F1
#
_entry.id   AF-A0A914PA82-F1
#
_cell.length_a   1.000
_cell.length_b   1.000
_cell.length_c   1.000
_cell.angle_alpha   90.00
_cell.angle_beta   90.00
_cell.angle_gamma   90.00
#
_symmetry.space_group_name_H-M   'P 1'
#
loop_
_entity.id
_entity.type
_entity.pdbx_description
1 polymer ?
#
loop_
_entity_poly.entity_id
_entity_poly.type
_entity_poly.pdbx_seq_one_letter_code
_entity_poly.pdbx_strand_id
1 'polypeptide(L)'
;MNHILMNRASRDYDANIRLQCVRWAMLEQIRHPPKGFEEIIRRHFWIKRDEICEQIEGWINEMQKLVDTATDQSIRITKNSLSGLIKNFEDLKTEFSKMKAPEGLSKVISKYFPNSNTTDDISIEAATTKAVDESAKSQK
;
A
#
# COMPACT_ATOMS: atom_id res chain seq x y z
N MET A 1 12.88 7.87 -38.03
CA MET A 1 12.62 8.87 -36.97
C MET A 1 11.15 9.30 -36.99
N ASN A 2 10.19 8.35 -36.88
CA ASN A 2 8.74 8.63 -36.99
C ASN A 2 7.85 7.71 -36.14
N HIS A 3 8.41 7.00 -35.14
CA HIS A 3 7.62 6.12 -34.26
C HIS A 3 7.34 6.73 -32.87
N ILE A 4 7.96 7.88 -32.55
CA ILE A 4 7.92 8.50 -31.22
C ILE A 4 6.77 9.52 -31.08
N LEU A 5 6.25 10.04 -32.20
CA LEU A 5 5.20 11.07 -32.21
C LEU A 5 3.77 10.53 -32.14
N MET A 6 3.54 9.25 -32.47
CA MET A 6 2.19 8.72 -32.70
C MET A 6 1.42 8.29 -31.43
N ASN A 7 1.86 8.63 -30.22
CA ASN A 7 1.02 8.32 -29.05
C ASN A 7 1.07 9.30 -27.86
N ARG A 8 1.33 10.58 -28.12
CA ARG A 8 1.35 11.60 -27.05
C ARG A 8 0.00 11.75 -26.36
N ALA A 9 -1.08 11.89 -27.13
CA ALA A 9 -2.42 12.08 -26.57
C ALA A 9 -2.87 10.90 -25.70
N SER A 10 -2.57 9.66 -26.11
CA SER A 10 -2.84 8.48 -25.27
C SER A 10 -1.99 8.49 -24.00
N ARG A 11 -0.71 8.86 -24.07
CA ARG A 11 0.15 8.94 -22.87
C ARG A 11 -0.35 9.97 -21.87
N ASP A 12 -0.75 11.15 -22.34
CA ASP A 12 -1.34 12.19 -21.50
C ASP A 12 -2.69 11.72 -20.91
N TYR A 13 -3.48 10.99 -21.69
CA TYR A 13 -4.73 10.35 -21.22
C TYR A 13 -4.44 9.32 -20.13
N ASP A 14 -3.56 8.35 -20.40
CA ASP A 14 -3.18 7.29 -19.46
C ASP A 14 -2.61 7.87 -18.17
N ALA A 15 -1.76 8.91 -18.27
CA ALA A 15 -1.22 9.62 -17.11
C ALA A 15 -2.34 10.23 -16.25
N ASN A 16 -3.35 10.84 -16.87
CA ASN A 16 -4.51 11.37 -16.15
C ASN A 16 -5.37 10.25 -15.55
N ILE A 17 -5.65 9.17 -16.29
CA ILE A 17 -6.44 8.03 -15.78
C ILE A 17 -5.74 7.39 -14.58
N ARG A 18 -4.43 7.14 -14.64
CA ARG A 18 -3.64 6.61 -13.53
C ARG A 18 -3.73 7.51 -12.30
N LEU A 19 -3.55 8.82 -12.48
CA LEU A 19 -3.71 9.82 -11.42
C LEU A 19 -5.09 9.75 -10.75
N GLN A 20 -6.16 9.81 -11.56
CA GLN A 20 -7.53 9.85 -11.04
C GLN A 20 -7.95 8.52 -10.42
N CYS A 21 -7.46 7.40 -10.94
CA CYS A 21 -7.68 6.07 -10.38
C CYS A 21 -7.14 5.99 -8.94
N VAL A 22 -5.87 6.36 -8.73
CA VAL A 22 -5.28 6.35 -7.38
C VAL A 22 -6.02 7.31 -6.44
N ARG A 23 -6.41 8.50 -6.93
CA ARG A 23 -7.15 9.48 -6.13
C ARG A 23 -8.54 9.01 -5.72
N TRP A 24 -9.38 8.65 -6.69
CA TRP A 24 -10.82 8.47 -6.48
C TRP A 24 -11.22 7.01 -6.30
N ALA A 25 -10.59 6.11 -7.05
CA ALA A 25 -10.93 4.69 -6.99
C ALA A 25 -10.20 3.95 -5.86
N MET A 26 -9.11 4.51 -5.34
CA MET A 26 -8.34 3.90 -4.24
C MET A 26 -8.40 4.75 -2.96
N LEU A 27 -7.78 5.92 -2.95
CA LEU A 27 -7.62 6.73 -1.75
C LEU A 27 -8.97 7.18 -1.17
N GLU A 28 -9.86 7.69 -2.01
CA GLU A 28 -11.18 8.12 -1.57
C GLU A 28 -12.05 6.96 -1.09
N GLN A 29 -11.97 5.79 -1.73
CA GLN A 29 -12.69 4.60 -1.28
C GLN A 29 -12.23 4.15 0.11
N ILE A 30 -10.94 4.30 0.41
CA ILE A 30 -10.39 3.97 1.73
C ILE A 30 -10.82 4.99 2.79
N ARG A 31 -10.79 6.29 2.47
CA ARG A 31 -11.14 7.36 3.42
C ARG A 31 -12.63 7.48 3.67
N HIS A 32 -13.42 7.34 2.62
CA HIS A 32 -14.87 7.54 2.61
C HIS A 32 -15.56 6.36 1.91
N PRO A 33 -15.47 5.14 2.47
CA PRO A 33 -16.11 3.98 1.87
C PRO A 33 -17.65 4.17 1.83
N PRO A 34 -18.32 3.74 0.75
CA PRO A 34 -19.77 3.72 0.68
C PRO A 34 -20.40 2.87 1.77
N LYS A 35 -21.56 3.30 2.26
CA LYS A 35 -22.31 2.61 3.32
C LYS A 35 -22.63 1.17 2.93
N GLY A 36 -22.33 0.23 3.81
CA GLY A 36 -22.53 -1.21 3.60
C GLY A 36 -21.37 -1.91 2.86
N PHE A 37 -20.35 -1.17 2.39
CA PHE A 37 -19.17 -1.72 1.72
C PHE A 37 -17.87 -1.49 2.50
N GLU A 38 -17.93 -0.92 3.71
CA GLU A 38 -16.76 -0.49 4.46
C GLU A 38 -15.81 -1.63 4.79
N GLU A 39 -16.35 -2.79 5.18
CA GLU A 39 -15.55 -3.97 5.48
C GLU A 39 -14.90 -4.55 4.22
N ILE A 40 -15.68 -4.69 3.14
CA ILE A 40 -15.21 -5.26 1.87
C ILE A 40 -14.07 -4.42 1.30
N ILE A 41 -14.22 -3.10 1.32
CA ILE A 41 -13.20 -2.16 0.84
C ILE A 41 -11.93 -2.29 1.69
N ARG A 42 -12.04 -2.22 3.02
CA ARG A 42 -10.88 -2.38 3.91
C ARG A 42 -10.18 -3.72 3.68
N ARG A 43 -10.94 -4.80 3.58
CA ARG A 43 -10.41 -6.15 3.34
C ARG A 43 -9.68 -6.26 2.01
N HIS A 44 -10.30 -5.79 0.94
CA HIS A 44 -9.73 -5.81 -0.41
C HIS A 44 -8.41 -5.06 -0.45
N PHE A 45 -8.41 -3.80 -0.01
CA PHE A 45 -7.23 -2.96 -0.06
C PHE A 45 -6.12 -3.45 0.86
N TRP A 46 -6.45 -4.00 2.03
CA TRP A 46 -5.45 -4.57 2.93
C TRP A 46 -4.73 -5.78 2.30
N ILE A 47 -5.46 -6.67 1.64
CA ILE A 47 -4.87 -7.85 0.97
C ILE A 47 -4.03 -7.41 -0.24
N LYS A 48 -4.53 -6.47 -1.05
CA LYS A 48 -3.89 -6.07 -2.31
C LYS A 48 -2.85 -4.96 -2.16
N ARG A 49 -2.62 -4.40 -0.97
CA ARG A 49 -1.78 -3.19 -0.77
C ARG A 49 -0.38 -3.31 -1.38
N ASP A 50 0.27 -4.47 -1.27
CA ASP A 50 1.61 -4.67 -1.82
C ASP A 50 1.60 -4.66 -3.35
N GLU A 51 0.66 -5.38 -3.96
CA GLU A 51 0.48 -5.43 -5.42
C GLU A 51 0.12 -4.04 -5.97
N ILE A 52 -0.73 -3.30 -5.26
CA ILE A 52 -1.10 -1.91 -5.61
C ILE A 52 0.12 -1.00 -5.55
N CYS A 53 0.94 -1.11 -4.50
CA CYS A 53 2.18 -0.34 -4.39
C CYS A 53 3.14 -0.62 -5.54
N GLU A 54 3.37 -1.90 -5.87
CA GLU A 54 4.24 -2.30 -7.00
C GLU A 54 3.74 -1.75 -8.34
N GLN A 55 2.42 -1.82 -8.56
CA GLN A 55 1.81 -1.33 -9.79
C GLN A 55 1.95 0.19 -9.93
N ILE A 56 1.70 0.95 -8.86
CA ILE A 56 1.82 2.42 -8.87
C ILE A 56 3.29 2.83 -9.04
N GLU A 57 4.23 2.15 -8.38
CA GLU A 57 5.67 2.37 -8.59
C GLU A 57 6.08 2.11 -10.04
N GLY A 58 5.56 1.05 -10.66
CA GLY A 58 5.72 0.77 -12.08
C GLY A 58 5.25 1.94 -12.95
N TRP A 59 4.05 2.46 -12.69
CA TRP A 59 3.51 3.62 -13.41
C TRP A 59 4.35 4.89 -13.22
N ILE A 60 4.81 5.17 -12.00
CA ILE A 60 5.68 6.31 -11.69
C ILE A 60 6.99 6.19 -12.47
N ASN A 61 7.63 5.01 -12.45
CA ASN A 61 8.88 4.77 -13.16
C ASN A 61 8.74 4.92 -14.68
N GLU A 62 7.65 4.41 -15.26
CA GLU A 62 7.34 4.61 -16.68
C GLU A 62 7.17 6.09 -17.03
N MET A 63 6.38 6.81 -16.25
CA MET A 63 6.09 8.22 -16.47
C MET A 63 7.32 9.10 -16.25
N GLN A 64 8.16 8.79 -15.26
CA GLN A 64 9.41 9.50 -15.01
C GLN A 64 10.38 9.36 -16.19
N LYS A 65 10.54 8.16 -16.74
CA LYS A 65 11.36 7.95 -17.95
C LYS A 65 10.86 8.77 -19.15
N LEU A 66 9.55 8.89 -19.32
CA LEU A 66 8.96 9.73 -20.37
C LEU A 66 9.25 11.22 -20.14
N VAL A 67 9.23 11.65 -18.87
CA VAL A 67 9.56 13.03 -18.48
C VAL A 67 11.04 13.35 -18.70
N ASP A 68 11.94 12.43 -18.34
CA ASP A 68 13.39 12.64 -18.42
C ASP A 68 13.90 12.64 -19.86
N THR A 69 13.26 11.88 -20.75
CA THR A 69 13.64 11.79 -22.17
C THR A 69 13.05 12.89 -23.04
N ALA A 70 12.05 13.64 -22.55
CA ALA A 70 11.39 14.70 -23.29
C ALA A 70 12.02 16.07 -23.03
N THR A 71 12.48 16.74 -24.08
CA THR A 71 13.17 18.04 -24.01
C THR A 71 12.27 19.26 -24.23
N ASP A 72 11.01 19.08 -24.63
CA ASP A 72 10.12 20.18 -25.00
C ASP A 72 8.84 20.26 -24.12
N GLN A 73 8.17 21.41 -24.19
CA GLN A 73 6.97 21.79 -23.46
C GLN A 73 5.75 20.88 -23.69
N SER A 74 5.88 19.93 -24.61
CA SER A 74 4.91 18.89 -24.93
C SER A 74 4.60 17.93 -23.76
N ILE A 75 5.43 17.84 -22.73
CA ILE A 75 5.27 16.86 -21.62
C ILE A 75 4.60 17.45 -20.36
N ARG A 76 4.16 18.71 -20.39
CA ARG A 76 3.65 19.44 -19.21
C ARG A 76 2.46 18.73 -18.53
N ILE A 77 1.55 18.15 -19.29
CA ILE A 77 0.39 17.42 -18.75
C ILE A 77 0.87 16.18 -18.00
N THR A 78 1.64 15.31 -18.67
CA THR A 78 2.26 14.14 -18.03
C THR A 78 3.07 14.51 -16.77
N LYS A 79 3.85 15.62 -16.78
CA LYS A 79 4.58 16.11 -15.59
C LYS A 79 3.65 16.46 -14.43
N ASN A 80 2.58 17.21 -14.70
CA ASN A 80 1.59 17.56 -13.67
C ASN A 80 0.90 16.32 -13.12
N SER A 81 0.51 15.39 -13.99
CA SER A 81 -0.10 14.12 -13.60
C SER A 81 0.84 13.26 -12.77
N LEU A 82 2.13 13.21 -13.13
CA LEU A 82 3.17 12.51 -12.37
C LEU A 82 3.31 13.07 -10.96
N SER A 83 3.44 14.39 -10.82
CA SER A 83 3.53 15.03 -9.52
C SER A 83 2.31 14.74 -8.65
N GLY A 84 1.11 14.81 -9.22
CA GLY A 84 -0.12 14.44 -8.51
C GLY A 84 -0.17 12.96 -8.13
N LEU A 85 0.31 12.07 -9.00
CA LEU A 85 0.32 10.62 -8.78
C LEU A 85 1.25 10.27 -7.61
N ILE A 86 2.46 10.83 -7.60
CA ILE A 86 3.43 10.66 -6.50
C ILE A 86 2.81 11.12 -5.18
N LYS A 87 2.19 12.31 -5.16
CA LYS A 87 1.53 12.81 -3.94
C LYS A 87 0.42 11.87 -3.46
N ASN A 88 -0.48 11.46 -4.36
CA ASN A 88 -1.57 10.56 -4.00
C ASN A 88 -1.04 9.19 -3.54
N PHE A 89 0.09 8.73 -4.09
CA PHE A 89 0.73 7.49 -3.68
C PHE A 89 1.29 7.57 -2.26
N GLU A 90 1.93 8.68 -1.87
CA GLU A 90 2.36 8.91 -0.48
C GLU A 90 1.18 8.93 0.49
N ASP A 91 0.09 9.62 0.11
CA ASP A 91 -1.15 9.64 0.90
C ASP A 91 -1.74 8.21 1.03
N LEU A 92 -1.72 7.43 -0.06
CA LEU A 92 -2.23 6.06 -0.07
C LEU A 92 -1.40 5.13 0.82
N LYS A 93 -0.07 5.18 0.74
CA LYS A 93 0.83 4.43 1.65
C LYS A 93 0.59 4.80 3.11
N THR A 94 0.31 6.07 3.37
CA THR A 94 -0.04 6.55 4.71
C THR A 94 -1.34 5.91 5.21
N GLU A 95 -2.39 5.82 4.36
CA GLU A 95 -3.62 5.13 4.75
C GLU A 95 -3.42 3.61 4.90
N PHE A 96 -2.67 2.96 4.00
CA PHE A 96 -2.34 1.52 4.12
C PHE A 96 -1.61 1.19 5.43
N SER A 97 -0.72 2.08 5.88
CA SER A 97 0.00 1.90 7.16
C SER A 97 -0.92 1.95 8.38
N LYS A 98 -2.06 2.64 8.29
CA LYS A 98 -3.05 2.75 9.39
C LYS A 98 -4.07 1.61 9.40
N MET A 99 -4.17 0.84 8.32
CA MET A 99 -5.18 -0.22 8.23
C MET A 99 -4.90 -1.35 9.22
N LYS A 100 -5.96 -1.82 9.88
CA LYS A 100 -5.89 -2.99 10.75
C LYS A 100 -5.92 -4.27 9.93
N ALA A 101 -5.17 -5.28 10.38
CA ALA A 101 -5.24 -6.62 9.83
C ALA A 101 -6.66 -7.17 10.00
N PRO A 102 -7.35 -7.59 8.91
CA PRO A 102 -8.66 -8.21 9.04
C PRO A 102 -8.52 -9.66 9.52
N GLU A 103 -9.58 -10.19 10.13
CA GLU A 103 -9.58 -11.48 10.81
C GLU A 103 -8.96 -12.61 9.97
N GLY A 104 -8.15 -13.44 10.63
CA GLY A 104 -7.49 -14.60 10.02
C GLY A 104 -6.29 -14.30 9.12
N LEU A 105 -5.88 -13.04 8.89
CA LEU A 105 -4.70 -12.71 8.07
C LEU A 105 -3.58 -11.93 8.78
N SER A 106 -3.55 -11.87 10.11
CA SER A 106 -2.47 -11.19 10.87
C SER A 106 -1.05 -11.68 10.56
N LYS A 107 -0.88 -12.87 9.97
CA LYS A 107 0.42 -13.47 9.64
C LYS A 107 0.99 -13.06 8.27
N VAL A 108 0.29 -12.27 7.46
CA VAL A 108 0.77 -11.91 6.10
C VAL A 108 1.83 -10.82 6.16
N ILE A 109 3.09 -11.21 6.00
CA ILE A 109 4.21 -10.26 5.93
C ILE A 109 4.08 -9.42 4.66
N SER A 110 4.11 -8.10 4.81
CA SER A 110 4.06 -7.15 3.70
C SER A 110 5.45 -6.59 3.41
N LYS A 111 5.81 -6.54 2.11
CA LYS A 111 7.06 -5.95 1.63
C LYS A 111 7.10 -4.43 1.88
N TYR A 112 5.96 -3.77 1.73
CA TYR A 112 5.84 -2.31 1.88
C TYR A 112 5.52 -1.90 3.32
N PHE A 113 4.91 -2.78 4.11
CA PHE A 113 4.42 -2.51 5.47
C PHE A 113 4.83 -3.63 6.45
N PRO A 114 6.14 -3.84 6.71
CA PRO A 114 6.62 -4.96 7.51
C PRO A 114 6.16 -4.91 8.99
N ASN A 115 5.81 -3.72 9.50
CA ASN A 115 5.44 -3.51 10.91
C ASN A 115 3.91 -3.43 11.14
N SER A 116 3.07 -3.59 10.11
CA SER A 116 1.62 -3.38 10.26
C SER A 116 0.87 -4.52 10.97
N ASN A 117 1.58 -5.62 11.30
CA ASN A 117 0.97 -6.83 11.86
C ASN A 117 1.22 -6.98 13.36
N THR A 118 1.88 -6.01 13.98
CA THR A 118 2.27 -6.07 15.39
C THR A 118 1.23 -5.37 16.26
N THR A 119 0.03 -5.95 16.35
CA THR A 119 -0.86 -5.66 17.48
C THR A 119 -1.44 -6.97 17.98
N ASP A 120 -0.85 -7.39 19.10
CA ASP A 120 -1.51 -8.08 20.22
C ASP A 120 -1.93 -9.55 20.01
N ASP A 121 -0.95 -10.45 19.90
CA ASP A 121 -1.12 -11.84 20.37
C ASP A 121 0.20 -12.54 20.80
N ILE A 122 1.08 -11.82 21.50
CA ILE A 122 2.15 -12.47 22.30
C ILE A 122 1.80 -12.22 23.78
N SER A 123 0.86 -13.01 24.28
CA SER A 123 0.62 -13.17 25.72
C SER A 123 0.23 -14.61 26.02
N ILE A 124 1.03 -15.57 25.57
CA ILE A 124 1.02 -16.94 26.12
C ILE A 124 2.48 -17.43 26.21
N GLU A 125 2.81 -18.02 27.37
CA GLU A 125 4.07 -18.73 27.73
C GLU A 125 5.28 -17.92 28.22
N ALA A 126 5.16 -17.32 29.41
CA ALA A 126 6.30 -17.16 30.32
C ALA A 126 5.91 -17.23 31.82
N ALA A 127 4.89 -18.02 32.18
CA ALA A 127 4.41 -18.07 33.57
C ALA A 127 3.91 -19.45 34.03
N THR A 128 4.66 -20.54 33.79
CA THR A 128 4.34 -21.83 34.47
C THR A 128 5.53 -22.78 34.65
N THR A 129 6.70 -22.32 35.09
CA THR A 129 7.72 -23.23 35.66
C THR A 129 8.55 -22.53 36.74
N LYS A 130 8.00 -22.42 37.96
CA LYS A 130 8.76 -22.25 39.23
C LYS A 130 7.78 -22.05 40.39
N ALA A 131 7.19 -23.15 40.88
CA ALA A 131 6.64 -23.25 42.24
C ALA A 131 6.03 -24.63 42.48
N VAL A 132 6.81 -25.72 42.47
CA VAL A 132 6.62 -26.94 43.29
C VAL A 132 7.92 -27.76 43.14
N ASP A 133 8.94 -27.53 43.95
CA ASP A 133 9.82 -28.62 44.47
C ASP A 133 10.78 -28.11 45.55
N GLU A 134 10.23 -27.53 46.63
CA GLU A 134 11.01 -27.20 47.81
C GLU A 134 10.22 -27.60 49.07
N SER A 135 9.89 -28.88 49.17
CA SER A 135 9.33 -29.51 50.38
C SER A 135 9.36 -31.04 50.25
N ALA A 136 10.48 -31.66 50.63
CA ALA A 136 10.57 -32.97 51.31
C ALA A 136 11.87 -33.72 50.97
N LYS A 137 12.95 -33.41 51.69
CA LYS A 137 13.98 -34.40 52.06
C LYS A 137 14.58 -34.05 53.41
N SER A 138 13.79 -34.30 54.44
CA SER A 138 14.25 -34.56 55.80
C SER A 138 13.46 -35.77 56.29
N GLN A 139 14.14 -36.71 56.95
CA GLN A 139 13.71 -38.07 57.34
C GLN A 139 13.85 -39.07 56.18
N LYS A 140 14.73 -40.07 56.21
CA LYS A 140 15.14 -40.97 57.29
C LYS A 140 16.45 -41.65 56.89
#